data_AF-A0A838ZRR4-F1
#
_entry.id   AF-A0A838ZRR4-F1
#
_cell.length_a   1.000
_cell.length_b   1.000
_cell.length_c   1.000
_cell.angle_alpha   90.00
_cell.angle_beta   90.00
_cell.angle_gamma   90.00
#
_symmetry.space_group_name_H-M   'P 1'
#
loop_
_entity.id
_entity.type
_entity.pdbx_description
1 polymer ?
#
loop_
_entity_poly.entity_id
_entity_poly.type
_entity_poly.pdbx_seq_one_letter_code
_entity_poly.pdbx_strand_id
1 'polypeptide(L)'
;MDLEIISKLFYEGQTSLVDAIKRLLYKNDQSIFEKIDFYNDQIYLDPLLYSYFTLGSDGLNMTLEQILYSFLPDTSTLNVISDKNGIIYLPNFGYLSNVERTSVFAFDKSNRQLFLKTDLNSVISYVYEPINNIEKHQIELCIYNNPYFDKLMQTSWVESGDNFSQTEHKDLVNNNKESIEKALEIIRKNIPSFYQLIIDSTKKIFLYENSEIRSFVTKQCHGAIFLSVDQHSNINYFLEELLHQCGHNIFNAVTFDVSEFLQVSENTNLGALIGNNDSRTIYGALHGVFTVSSGTQGLYEIYKNVDLENDVLNEELMARLAIKSSRFRSGIEKIDFQSIFTEKGKYIYDLLDQKCEQIINDNPDIFNKFDFSNQPHVFSYEKFKQIN
;
A
#
# COMPACT_ATOMS: atom_id res chain seq x y z
N MET A 1 9.03 12.22 -15.25
CA MET A 1 9.31 12.47 -13.83
C MET A 1 10.82 12.38 -13.64
N ASP A 2 11.46 13.39 -13.06
CA ASP A 2 12.87 13.29 -12.66
C ASP A 2 12.96 12.38 -11.43
N LEU A 3 12.93 11.08 -11.73
CA LEU A 3 12.84 10.01 -10.74
C LEU A 3 14.18 9.65 -10.15
N GLU A 4 15.29 10.15 -10.69
CA GLU A 4 16.61 9.69 -10.28
C GLU A 4 16.86 9.94 -8.79
N ILE A 5 16.59 11.16 -8.33
CA ILE A 5 16.75 11.50 -6.92
C ILE A 5 15.73 10.78 -6.02
N ILE A 6 14.47 10.67 -6.46
CA ILE A 6 13.43 9.96 -5.70
C ILE A 6 13.76 8.48 -5.58
N SER A 7 14.21 7.84 -6.66
CA SER A 7 14.65 6.45 -6.67
C SER A 7 15.85 6.25 -5.74
N LYS A 8 16.84 7.15 -5.77
CA LYS A 8 17.98 7.08 -4.86
C LYS A 8 17.53 7.11 -3.39
N LEU A 9 16.72 8.11 -3.02
CA LEU A 9 16.20 8.25 -1.65
C LEU A 9 15.32 7.07 -1.24
N PHE A 10 14.53 6.55 -2.19
CA PHE A 10 13.71 5.36 -1.98
C PHE A 10 14.58 4.15 -1.60
N TYR A 11 15.63 3.85 -2.36
CA TYR A 11 16.49 2.69 -2.08
C TYR A 11 17.29 2.86 -0.78
N GLU A 12 17.79 4.06 -0.48
CA GLU A 12 18.42 4.38 0.81
C GLU A 12 17.45 4.17 1.99
N GLY A 13 16.20 4.61 1.82
CA GLY A 13 15.12 4.41 2.77
C GLY A 13 14.75 2.94 2.96
N GLN A 14 14.66 2.17 1.86
CA GLN A 14 14.38 0.73 1.92
C GLN A 14 15.47 -0.04 2.67
N THR A 15 16.75 0.28 2.43
CA THR A 15 17.84 -0.31 3.21
C THR A 15 17.70 0.02 4.70
N SER A 16 17.31 1.25 5.02
CA SER A 16 17.11 1.68 6.42
C SER A 16 15.93 0.97 7.09
N LEU A 17 14.84 0.73 6.36
CA LEU A 17 13.69 -0.06 6.79
C LEU A 17 14.09 -1.53 7.05
N VAL A 18 14.82 -2.15 6.12
CA VAL A 18 15.39 -3.50 6.28
C VAL A 18 16.23 -3.59 7.55
N ASP A 19 17.15 -2.65 7.76
CA ASP A 19 18.01 -2.63 8.95
C ASP A 19 17.22 -2.44 10.24
N ALA A 20 16.13 -1.66 10.21
CA ALA A 20 15.24 -1.53 11.34
C ALA A 20 14.57 -2.86 11.70
N ILE A 21 14.04 -3.59 10.71
CA ILE A 21 13.43 -4.91 10.93
C ILE A 21 14.47 -5.94 11.38
N LYS A 22 15.68 -5.96 10.80
CA LYS A 22 16.79 -6.81 11.28
C LYS A 22 17.09 -6.58 12.76
N ARG A 23 17.17 -5.31 13.20
CA ARG A 23 17.37 -4.96 14.61
C ARG A 23 16.22 -5.41 15.51
N LEU A 24 14.98 -5.29 15.03
CA LEU A 24 13.79 -5.74 15.78
C LEU A 24 13.75 -7.25 15.92
N LEU A 25 14.03 -8.00 14.84
CA LEU A 25 14.17 -9.46 14.87
C LEU A 25 15.27 -9.90 15.83
N TYR A 26 16.45 -9.27 15.79
CA TYR A 26 17.55 -9.60 16.70
C TYR A 26 17.19 -9.41 18.17
N LYS A 27 16.47 -8.32 18.48
CA LYS A 27 15.99 -8.05 19.85
C LYS A 27 14.92 -9.04 20.30
N ASN A 28 14.08 -9.52 19.38
CA ASN A 28 12.98 -10.43 19.67
C ASN A 28 13.45 -11.89 19.80
N ASP A 29 14.23 -12.37 18.85
CA ASP A 29 14.80 -13.72 18.83
C ASP A 29 16.06 -13.74 17.96
N GLN A 30 17.23 -13.70 18.59
CA GLN A 30 18.51 -13.76 17.89
C GLN A 30 18.71 -15.08 17.11
N SER A 31 18.13 -16.19 17.58
CA SER A 31 18.32 -17.51 16.96
C SER A 31 17.66 -17.61 15.59
N ILE A 32 16.75 -16.68 15.24
CA ILE A 32 16.10 -16.68 13.93
C ILE A 32 17.10 -16.57 12.78
N PHE A 33 18.22 -15.87 12.98
CA PHE A 33 19.28 -15.69 11.98
C PHE A 33 20.13 -16.93 11.75
N GLU A 34 19.98 -17.98 12.56
CA GLU A 34 20.53 -19.30 12.25
C GLU A 34 19.67 -20.06 11.23
N LYS A 35 18.41 -19.64 11.06
CA LYS A 35 17.41 -20.30 10.21
C LYS A 35 17.15 -19.57 8.89
N ILE A 36 17.31 -18.24 8.86
CA ILE A 36 17.05 -17.40 7.68
C ILE A 36 18.35 -16.81 7.12
N ASP A 37 18.36 -16.48 5.82
CA ASP A 37 19.49 -15.80 5.19
C ASP A 37 19.55 -14.32 5.61
N PHE A 38 20.56 -13.97 6.42
CA PHE A 38 20.77 -12.60 6.89
C PHE A 38 20.89 -11.57 5.74
N TYR A 39 21.46 -11.98 4.60
CA TYR A 39 21.76 -11.11 3.47
C TYR A 39 20.64 -11.04 2.43
N ASN A 40 19.58 -11.82 2.59
CA ASN A 40 18.40 -11.73 1.73
C ASN A 40 17.45 -10.63 2.24
N ASP A 41 17.60 -9.43 1.69
CA ASP A 41 16.82 -8.27 2.13
C ASP A 41 15.31 -8.40 1.90
N GLN A 42 14.87 -9.25 0.96
CA GLN A 42 13.43 -9.45 0.68
C GLN A 42 12.68 -10.03 1.89
N ILE A 43 13.37 -10.74 2.79
CA ILE A 43 12.77 -11.27 4.02
C ILE A 43 12.22 -10.14 4.88
N TYR A 44 13.00 -9.06 5.03
CA TYR A 44 12.72 -7.97 5.96
C TYR A 44 11.79 -6.91 5.36
N LEU A 45 11.40 -7.08 4.10
CA LEU A 45 10.42 -6.26 3.40
C LEU A 45 9.01 -6.87 3.38
N ASP A 46 8.78 -8.01 4.06
CA ASP A 46 7.42 -8.55 4.17
C ASP A 46 6.54 -7.64 5.05
N PRO A 47 5.39 -7.14 4.55
CA PRO A 47 4.50 -6.25 5.30
C PRO A 47 4.03 -6.79 6.65
N LEU A 48 3.97 -8.12 6.80
CA LEU A 48 3.56 -8.75 8.05
C LEU A 48 4.59 -8.60 9.17
N LEU A 49 5.88 -8.43 8.86
CA LEU A 49 6.90 -8.14 9.89
C LEU A 49 6.70 -6.74 10.47
N TYR A 50 6.37 -5.76 9.64
CA TYR A 50 6.03 -4.42 10.11
C TYR A 50 4.81 -4.47 11.03
N SER A 51 3.78 -5.23 10.64
CA SER A 51 2.56 -5.38 11.44
C SER A 51 2.84 -6.07 12.77
N TYR A 52 3.64 -7.14 12.75
CA TYR A 52 4.08 -7.87 13.94
C TYR A 52 4.73 -6.94 14.98
N PHE A 53 5.68 -6.11 14.54
CA PHE A 53 6.42 -5.24 15.47
C PHE A 53 5.68 -3.96 15.86
N THR A 54 4.77 -3.44 15.03
CA THR A 54 4.10 -2.16 15.30
C THR A 54 2.73 -2.30 15.94
N LEU A 55 2.01 -3.39 15.70
CA LEU A 55 0.71 -3.67 16.30
C LEU A 55 0.81 -4.60 17.52
N GLY A 56 1.96 -5.25 17.70
CA GLY A 56 2.20 -6.27 18.72
C GLY A 56 1.47 -7.59 18.45
N SER A 57 1.91 -8.66 19.09
CA SER A 57 1.29 -9.99 18.97
C SER A 57 0.15 -10.23 19.97
N ASP A 58 -0.11 -9.30 20.90
CA ASP A 58 -1.08 -9.51 21.96
C ASP A 58 -2.50 -9.69 21.40
N GLY A 59 -3.03 -10.90 21.57
CA GLY A 59 -4.34 -11.31 21.07
C GLY A 59 -4.39 -11.56 19.55
N LEU A 60 -3.27 -11.49 18.83
CA LEU A 60 -3.20 -11.74 17.39
C LEU A 60 -2.68 -13.15 17.07
N ASN A 61 -3.45 -13.87 16.25
CA ASN A 61 -3.26 -15.29 15.94
C ASN A 61 -2.24 -15.53 14.81
N MET A 62 -1.02 -15.00 14.90
CA MET A 62 0.08 -15.36 14.00
C MET A 62 1.44 -15.35 14.70
N THR A 63 2.20 -16.43 14.57
CA THR A 63 3.57 -16.53 15.10
C THR A 63 4.59 -15.90 14.16
N LEU A 64 5.76 -15.53 14.70
CA LEU A 64 6.88 -15.06 13.87
C LEU A 64 7.37 -16.13 12.89
N GLU A 65 7.39 -17.41 13.31
CA GLU A 65 7.74 -18.54 12.44
C GLU A 65 6.75 -18.70 11.27
N GLN A 66 5.46 -18.47 11.53
CA GLN A 66 4.43 -18.49 10.50
C GLN A 66 4.61 -17.34 9.48
N ILE A 67 4.97 -16.13 9.94
CA ILE A 67 5.28 -15.00 9.05
C ILE A 67 6.53 -15.27 8.21
N LEU A 68 7.55 -15.89 8.79
CA LEU A 68 8.81 -16.19 8.12
C LEU A 68 8.81 -17.51 7.33
N TYR A 69 7.66 -18.19 7.21
CA TYR A 69 7.53 -19.56 6.71
C TYR A 69 8.37 -19.86 5.45
N SER A 70 8.29 -18.99 4.43
CA SER A 70 8.94 -19.22 3.13
C SER A 70 10.46 -19.22 3.22
N PHE A 71 11.01 -18.58 4.24
CA PHE A 71 12.45 -18.37 4.41
C PHE A 71 13.09 -19.33 5.41
N LEU A 72 12.27 -20.12 6.12
CA LEU A 72 12.74 -21.18 7.02
C LEU A 72 13.12 -22.45 6.25
N PRO A 73 14.06 -23.27 6.76
CA PRO A 73 14.44 -24.54 6.13
C PRO A 73 13.26 -25.50 5.98
N ASP A 74 13.22 -26.28 4.89
CA ASP A 74 12.15 -27.25 4.61
C ASP A 74 12.03 -28.36 5.66
N THR A 75 13.09 -28.60 6.43
CA THR A 75 13.12 -29.58 7.54
C THR A 75 12.46 -29.07 8.82
N SER A 76 11.96 -27.84 8.83
CA SER A 76 11.38 -27.22 10.02
C SER A 76 9.95 -27.69 10.24
N THR A 77 9.64 -28.01 11.50
CA THR A 77 8.25 -27.99 12.00
C THR A 77 8.02 -26.66 12.67
N LEU A 78 6.96 -25.94 12.28
CA LEU A 78 6.65 -24.62 12.83
C LEU A 78 5.31 -24.59 13.54
N ASN A 79 5.19 -23.71 14.54
CA ASN A 79 3.91 -23.42 15.15
C ASN A 79 3.12 -22.46 14.27
N VAL A 80 1.94 -22.88 13.84
CA VAL A 80 1.01 -22.04 13.06
C VAL A 80 -0.30 -21.90 13.82
N ILE A 81 -0.95 -20.77 13.65
CA ILE A 81 -2.23 -20.47 14.29
C ILE A 81 -3.25 -20.17 13.19
N SER A 82 -4.43 -20.77 13.31
CA SER A 82 -5.55 -20.45 12.45
C SER A 82 -6.26 -19.17 12.93
N ASP A 83 -6.79 -18.41 11.99
CA ASP A 83 -7.60 -17.24 12.30
C ASP A 83 -9.00 -17.62 12.85
N LYS A 84 -9.85 -16.61 13.04
CA LYS A 84 -11.25 -16.77 13.48
C LYS A 84 -12.12 -17.57 12.50
N ASN A 85 -11.66 -17.77 11.27
CA ASN A 85 -12.36 -18.48 10.21
C ASN A 85 -11.81 -19.90 9.99
N GLY A 86 -10.74 -20.29 10.68
CA GLY A 86 -10.10 -21.59 10.46
C GLY A 86 -9.21 -21.57 9.24
N ILE A 87 -8.55 -20.43 8.99
CA ILE A 87 -7.60 -20.23 7.90
C ILE A 87 -6.21 -20.01 8.49
N ILE A 88 -5.24 -20.78 8.01
CA ILE A 88 -3.82 -20.58 8.28
C ILE A 88 -3.21 -19.98 7.01
N TYR A 89 -2.74 -18.75 7.09
CA TYR A 89 -1.96 -18.13 6.02
C TYR A 89 -0.46 -18.40 6.23
N LEU A 90 0.20 -18.84 5.16
CA LEU A 90 1.65 -19.05 5.07
C LEU A 90 2.19 -18.24 3.89
N PRO A 91 2.99 -17.18 4.14
CA PRO A 91 3.54 -16.33 3.08
C PRO A 91 4.27 -17.13 2.01
N ASN A 92 4.14 -16.69 0.75
CA ASN A 92 4.66 -17.33 -0.47
C ASN A 92 4.27 -18.82 -0.67
N PHE A 93 3.36 -19.36 0.13
CA PHE A 93 2.87 -20.73 0.02
C PHE A 93 1.39 -20.74 -0.30
N GLY A 94 0.57 -20.15 0.57
CA GLY A 94 -0.86 -20.05 0.37
C GLY A 94 -1.63 -20.16 1.68
N TYR A 95 -2.85 -20.68 1.56
CA TYR A 95 -3.84 -20.73 2.61
C TYR A 95 -4.20 -22.19 2.89
N LEU A 96 -4.25 -22.55 4.17
CA LEU A 96 -4.79 -23.82 4.64
C LEU A 96 -6.13 -23.54 5.31
N SER A 97 -7.22 -23.97 4.67
CA SER A 97 -8.59 -23.75 5.13
C SER A 97 -9.23 -25.04 5.66
N ASN A 98 -10.43 -24.91 6.26
CA ASN A 98 -11.18 -26.00 6.90
C ASN A 98 -10.48 -26.64 8.10
N VAL A 99 -9.69 -25.86 8.85
CA VAL A 99 -9.11 -26.29 10.13
C VAL A 99 -9.90 -25.73 11.32
N GLU A 100 -9.64 -26.25 12.52
CA GLU A 100 -10.23 -25.70 13.74
C GLU A 100 -9.85 -24.22 13.91
N ARG A 101 -10.80 -23.38 14.33
CA ARG A 101 -10.65 -21.91 14.43
C ARG A 101 -9.83 -21.53 15.65
N THR A 102 -9.00 -20.49 15.53
CA THR A 102 -8.20 -19.93 16.64
C THR A 102 -7.36 -20.98 17.38
N SER A 103 -6.95 -22.03 16.68
CA SER A 103 -6.22 -23.18 17.24
C SER A 103 -4.75 -23.12 16.85
N VAL A 104 -3.91 -23.72 17.70
CA VAL A 104 -2.46 -23.83 17.47
C VAL A 104 -2.15 -25.21 16.92
N PHE A 105 -1.45 -25.23 15.79
CA PHE A 105 -1.03 -26.44 15.10
C PHE A 105 0.49 -26.49 14.96
N ALA A 106 1.02 -27.70 14.78
CA ALA A 106 2.36 -27.93 14.28
C ALA A 106 2.27 -28.24 12.78
N PHE A 107 2.94 -27.46 11.94
CA PHE A 107 3.02 -27.71 10.49
C PHE A 107 4.40 -28.25 10.13
N ASP A 108 4.45 -29.49 9.65
CA ASP A 108 5.63 -30.12 9.09
C ASP A 108 5.78 -29.68 7.63
N LYS A 109 6.80 -28.83 7.37
CA LYS A 109 7.06 -28.28 6.04
C LYS A 109 7.56 -29.34 5.05
N SER A 110 8.26 -30.37 5.50
CA SER A 110 8.80 -31.43 4.65
C SER A 110 7.69 -32.30 4.07
N ASN A 111 6.75 -32.71 4.92
CA ASN A 111 5.65 -33.60 4.51
C ASN A 111 4.36 -32.82 4.17
N ARG A 112 4.34 -31.51 4.40
CA ARG A 112 3.15 -30.64 4.31
C ARG A 112 2.00 -31.20 5.14
N GLN A 113 2.30 -31.65 6.35
CA GLN A 113 1.32 -32.22 7.27
C GLN A 113 1.03 -31.24 8.40
N LEU A 114 -0.24 -31.15 8.78
CA LEU A 114 -0.70 -30.34 9.89
C LEU A 114 -1.09 -31.26 11.04
N PHE A 115 -0.66 -30.94 12.25
CA PHE A 115 -0.95 -31.70 13.45
C PHE A 115 -1.52 -30.78 14.54
N LEU A 116 -2.40 -31.30 15.39
CA LEU A 116 -2.75 -30.58 16.61
C LEU A 116 -1.52 -30.51 17.51
N LYS A 117 -1.21 -29.32 18.03
CA LYS A 117 -0.03 -29.16 18.89
C LYS A 117 -0.12 -30.01 20.17
N THR A 118 -1.33 -30.29 20.63
CA THR A 118 -1.59 -31.13 21.81
C THR A 118 -1.53 -32.63 21.52
N ASP A 119 -1.57 -33.04 20.25
CA ASP A 119 -1.49 -34.44 19.82
C ASP A 119 -0.82 -34.55 18.45
N LEU A 120 0.51 -34.70 18.47
CA LEU A 120 1.33 -34.81 17.25
C LEU A 120 1.10 -36.12 16.48
N ASN A 121 0.28 -37.05 16.98
CA ASN A 121 -0.09 -38.25 16.23
C ASN A 121 -1.36 -38.06 15.39
N SER A 122 -2.09 -36.95 15.60
CA SER A 122 -3.35 -36.68 14.92
C SER A 122 -3.13 -35.72 13.75
N VAL A 123 -3.09 -36.28 12.54
CA VAL A 123 -3.00 -35.51 11.31
C VAL A 123 -4.33 -34.81 11.05
N ILE A 124 -4.28 -33.50 10.88
CA ILE A 124 -5.42 -32.64 10.57
C ILE A 124 -5.51 -32.45 9.06
N SER A 125 -6.65 -32.82 8.49
CA SER A 125 -6.97 -32.53 7.10
C SER A 125 -7.22 -31.03 6.92
N TYR A 126 -6.77 -30.50 5.79
CA TYR A 126 -7.00 -29.10 5.39
C TYR A 126 -7.21 -29.02 3.88
N VAL A 127 -7.77 -27.91 3.42
CA VAL A 127 -7.84 -27.58 1.99
C VAL A 127 -6.73 -26.57 1.68
N TYR A 128 -5.91 -26.87 0.69
CA TYR A 128 -4.84 -25.98 0.24
C TYR A 128 -5.31 -25.09 -0.91
N GLU A 129 -5.09 -23.79 -0.77
CA GLU A 129 -5.31 -22.80 -1.81
C GLU A 129 -4.01 -22.01 -2.03
N PRO A 130 -3.47 -21.98 -3.26
CA PRO A 130 -2.23 -21.24 -3.54
C PRO A 130 -2.43 -19.73 -3.39
N ILE A 131 -1.34 -19.01 -3.15
CA ILE A 131 -1.35 -17.53 -3.23
C ILE A 131 -1.83 -17.07 -4.61
N ASN A 132 -2.59 -15.98 -4.63
CA ASN A 132 -3.05 -15.36 -5.87
C ASN A 132 -2.12 -14.22 -6.25
N ASN A 133 -1.11 -14.50 -7.06
CA ASN A 133 -0.19 -13.46 -7.53
C ASN A 133 -0.68 -12.80 -8.81
N ILE A 134 -0.37 -11.52 -8.93
CA ILE A 134 -0.38 -10.80 -10.21
C ILE A 134 0.77 -11.35 -11.04
N GLU A 135 0.47 -11.96 -12.19
CA GLU A 135 1.49 -12.63 -13.00
C GLU A 135 2.63 -11.66 -13.36
N LYS A 136 3.89 -12.14 -13.27
CA LYS A 136 5.15 -11.40 -13.51
C LYS A 136 5.60 -10.38 -12.44
N HIS A 137 4.80 -10.10 -11.41
CA HIS A 137 5.03 -8.89 -10.60
C HIS A 137 5.34 -9.14 -9.10
N GLN A 138 5.32 -10.39 -8.64
CA GLN A 138 5.59 -10.79 -7.24
C GLN A 138 4.74 -10.02 -6.20
N ILE A 139 3.59 -9.48 -6.63
CA ILE A 139 2.59 -8.86 -5.75
C ILE A 139 1.48 -9.89 -5.52
N GLU A 140 1.20 -10.18 -4.26
CA GLU A 140 0.09 -11.02 -3.85
C GLU A 140 -1.20 -10.21 -3.78
N LEU A 141 -2.26 -10.71 -4.43
CA LEU A 141 -3.64 -10.32 -4.17
C LEU A 141 -4.17 -11.19 -3.03
N CYS A 142 -4.36 -10.61 -1.85
CA CYS A 142 -4.80 -11.35 -0.68
C CYS A 142 -6.27 -11.76 -0.83
N ILE A 143 -6.53 -13.08 -0.84
CA ILE A 143 -7.88 -13.65 -1.00
C ILE A 143 -8.58 -13.95 0.33
N TYR A 144 -7.87 -13.79 1.44
CA TYR A 144 -8.38 -13.92 2.80
C TYR A 144 -7.82 -12.84 3.70
N ASN A 145 -8.52 -12.58 4.81
CA ASN A 145 -8.03 -11.68 5.85
C ASN A 145 -6.89 -12.32 6.62
N ASN A 146 -6.00 -11.46 7.08
CA ASN A 146 -5.01 -11.76 8.08
C ASN A 146 -5.41 -11.07 9.39
N PRO A 147 -5.21 -11.69 10.58
CA PRO A 147 -5.38 -11.02 11.87
C PRO A 147 -4.81 -9.60 11.98
N TYR A 148 -3.64 -9.33 11.38
CA TYR A 148 -3.06 -7.99 11.34
C TYR A 148 -3.87 -7.01 10.49
N PHE A 149 -4.36 -7.44 9.34
CA PHE A 149 -5.18 -6.60 8.46
C PHE A 149 -6.52 -6.29 9.12
N ASP A 150 -7.16 -7.28 9.72
CA ASP A 150 -8.38 -7.08 10.52
C ASP A 150 -8.17 -6.01 11.61
N LYS A 151 -7.06 -6.09 12.35
CA LYS A 151 -6.73 -5.11 13.39
C LYS A 151 -6.48 -3.72 12.81
N LEU A 152 -5.81 -3.60 11.65
CA LEU A 152 -5.59 -2.32 10.98
C LEU A 152 -6.90 -1.67 10.55
N MET A 153 -7.82 -2.45 9.97
CA MET A 153 -9.14 -1.94 9.56
C MET A 153 -9.92 -1.42 10.78
N GLN A 154 -9.90 -2.14 11.90
CA GLN A 154 -10.60 -1.76 13.14
C GLN A 154 -9.98 -0.54 13.83
N THR A 155 -8.65 -0.45 13.87
CA THR A 155 -7.95 0.62 14.60
C THR A 155 -7.81 1.91 13.81
N SER A 156 -7.74 1.84 12.47
CA SER A 156 -7.60 3.02 11.61
C SER A 156 -8.92 3.78 11.43
N TRP A 157 -10.07 3.10 11.66
CA TRP A 157 -11.40 3.63 11.35
C TRP A 157 -12.41 3.29 12.45
N VAL A 158 -12.12 3.75 13.67
CA VAL A 158 -12.88 3.46 14.91
C VAL A 158 -14.38 3.82 14.81
N GLU A 159 -14.75 4.75 13.93
CA GLU A 159 -16.14 5.19 13.74
C GLU A 159 -16.99 4.23 12.88
N SER A 160 -16.37 3.27 12.18
CA SER A 160 -17.07 2.39 11.21
C SER A 160 -17.82 1.20 11.84
N GLY A 161 -17.67 0.97 13.15
CA GLY A 161 -18.33 -0.13 13.86
C GLY A 161 -17.89 -1.53 13.41
N ASP A 162 -18.38 -2.56 14.12
CA ASP A 162 -18.04 -4.00 13.93
C ASP A 162 -18.48 -4.60 12.57
N ASN A 163 -19.00 -3.79 11.64
CA ASN A 163 -19.59 -4.25 10.39
C ASN A 163 -18.58 -4.37 9.24
N PHE A 164 -17.35 -4.86 9.51
CA PHE A 164 -16.62 -5.57 8.46
C PHE A 164 -17.29 -6.92 8.27
N SER A 165 -18.35 -6.90 7.46
CA SER A 165 -18.78 -8.08 6.74
C SER A 165 -17.55 -8.68 6.07
N GLN A 166 -17.30 -9.96 6.31
CA GLN A 166 -16.40 -10.73 5.46
C GLN A 166 -17.05 -10.79 4.09
N THR A 167 -16.90 -9.72 3.30
CA THR A 167 -17.11 -9.82 1.87
C THR A 167 -16.23 -10.97 1.42
N GLU A 168 -16.74 -11.82 0.52
CA GLU A 168 -15.96 -12.94 -0.01
C GLU A 168 -14.76 -12.34 -0.77
N HIS A 169 -13.64 -12.11 -0.06
CA HIS A 169 -12.46 -11.40 -0.59
C HIS A 169 -11.94 -12.06 -1.86
N LYS A 170 -12.13 -13.37 -1.97
CA LYS A 170 -11.87 -14.15 -3.18
C LYS A 170 -12.67 -13.65 -4.39
N ASP A 171 -13.95 -13.33 -4.23
CA ASP A 171 -14.79 -12.79 -5.31
C ASP A 171 -14.37 -11.37 -5.68
N LEU A 172 -14.04 -10.53 -4.69
CA LEU A 172 -13.47 -9.20 -4.97
C LEU A 172 -12.19 -9.30 -5.80
N VAL A 173 -11.29 -10.22 -5.43
CA VAL A 173 -10.06 -10.46 -6.20
C VAL A 173 -10.38 -11.00 -7.58
N ASN A 174 -11.26 -11.98 -7.73
CA ASN A 174 -11.64 -12.54 -9.03
C ASN A 174 -12.23 -11.49 -9.97
N ASN A 175 -13.08 -10.60 -9.44
CA ASN A 175 -13.76 -9.57 -10.23
C ASN A 175 -12.83 -8.42 -10.65
N ASN A 176 -11.76 -8.17 -9.89
CA ASN A 176 -10.90 -6.99 -10.11
C ASN A 176 -9.49 -7.32 -10.63
N LYS A 177 -9.05 -8.59 -10.56
CA LYS A 177 -7.69 -9.00 -10.93
C LYS A 177 -7.29 -8.55 -12.33
N GLU A 178 -8.14 -8.77 -13.33
CA GLU A 178 -7.84 -8.39 -14.72
C GLU A 178 -7.62 -6.87 -14.87
N SER A 179 -8.46 -6.05 -14.22
CA SER A 179 -8.33 -4.59 -14.26
C SER A 179 -7.05 -4.11 -13.57
N ILE A 180 -6.66 -4.72 -12.45
CA ILE A 180 -5.40 -4.42 -11.74
C ILE A 180 -4.20 -4.80 -12.62
N GLU A 181 -4.21 -6.00 -13.21
CA GLU A 181 -3.15 -6.48 -14.11
C GLU A 181 -2.98 -5.56 -15.34
N LYS A 182 -4.08 -5.17 -15.97
CA LYS A 182 -4.06 -4.23 -17.10
C LYS A 182 -3.54 -2.86 -16.68
N ALA A 183 -3.96 -2.34 -15.53
CA ALA A 183 -3.48 -1.06 -15.01
C ALA A 183 -1.96 -1.08 -14.74
N LEU A 184 -1.44 -2.13 -14.09
CA LEU A 184 0.01 -2.30 -13.88
C LEU A 184 0.78 -2.39 -15.19
N GLU A 185 0.27 -3.10 -16.19
CA GLU A 185 0.90 -3.21 -17.51
C GLU A 185 0.94 -1.86 -18.24
N ILE A 186 -0.11 -1.05 -18.13
CA ILE A 186 -0.15 0.32 -18.65
C ILE A 186 0.91 1.18 -17.95
N ILE A 187 0.98 1.14 -16.61
CA ILE A 187 1.99 1.87 -15.84
C ILE A 187 3.40 1.43 -16.27
N ARG A 188 3.65 0.12 -16.39
CA ARG A 188 4.94 -0.44 -16.82
C ARG A 188 5.39 0.08 -18.18
N LYS A 189 4.48 0.18 -19.15
CA LYS A 189 4.79 0.65 -20.50
C LYS A 189 5.08 2.14 -20.56
N ASN A 190 4.33 2.95 -19.82
CA ASN A 190 4.33 4.42 -19.98
C ASN A 190 5.23 5.13 -18.98
N ILE A 191 5.40 4.58 -17.78
CA ILE A 191 6.22 5.14 -16.70
C ILE A 191 7.07 4.05 -16.01
N PRO A 192 7.95 3.36 -16.76
CA PRO A 192 8.67 2.16 -16.29
C PRO A 192 9.49 2.38 -15.01
N SER A 193 10.07 3.58 -14.83
CA SER A 193 10.86 3.88 -13.63
C SER A 193 9.97 3.99 -12.39
N PHE A 194 8.76 4.57 -12.49
CA PHE A 194 7.82 4.61 -11.37
C PHE A 194 7.23 3.22 -11.11
N TYR A 195 6.93 2.48 -12.18
CA TYR A 195 6.53 1.08 -12.09
C TYR A 195 7.54 0.24 -11.30
N GLN A 196 8.85 0.40 -11.54
CA GLN A 196 9.86 -0.33 -10.78
C GLN A 196 9.79 -0.01 -9.29
N LEU A 197 9.60 1.26 -8.92
CA LEU A 197 9.38 1.65 -7.52
C LEU A 197 8.13 1.01 -6.93
N ILE A 198 7.05 0.84 -7.70
CA ILE A 198 5.85 0.11 -7.25
C ILE A 198 6.20 -1.35 -6.93
N ILE A 199 6.88 -2.05 -7.82
CA ILE A 199 7.24 -3.47 -7.63
C ILE A 199 8.20 -3.66 -6.46
N ASP A 200 9.12 -2.72 -6.26
CA ASP A 200 10.10 -2.78 -5.18
C ASP A 200 9.50 -2.39 -3.82
N SER A 201 8.43 -1.57 -3.82
CA SER A 201 7.81 -1.07 -2.58
C SER A 201 6.59 -1.83 -2.14
N THR A 202 5.83 -2.45 -3.04
CA THR A 202 4.54 -3.10 -2.73
C THR A 202 4.63 -4.60 -2.97
N LYS A 203 4.28 -5.39 -1.96
CA LYS A 203 4.27 -6.86 -1.98
C LYS A 203 2.87 -7.45 -1.87
N LYS A 204 1.92 -6.71 -1.29
CA LYS A 204 0.55 -7.19 -1.04
C LYS A 204 -0.49 -6.14 -1.41
N ILE A 205 -1.55 -6.56 -2.08
CA ILE A 205 -2.75 -5.76 -2.32
C ILE A 205 -3.92 -6.48 -1.66
N PHE A 206 -4.61 -5.75 -0.78
CA PHE A 206 -5.79 -6.23 -0.11
C PHE A 206 -7.01 -5.47 -0.62
N LEU A 207 -8.01 -6.19 -1.11
CA LEU A 207 -9.26 -5.60 -1.60
C LEU A 207 -10.37 -5.78 -0.57
N TYR A 208 -11.15 -4.73 -0.36
CA TYR A 208 -12.34 -4.77 0.48
C TYR A 208 -13.43 -3.88 -0.13
N GLU A 209 -14.67 -4.09 0.30
CA GLU A 209 -15.82 -3.29 -0.13
C GLU A 209 -16.43 -2.63 1.12
N ASN A 210 -16.17 -1.34 1.32
CA ASN A 210 -16.76 -0.57 2.41
C ASN A 210 -16.74 0.93 2.06
N SER A 211 -17.92 1.51 1.83
CA SER A 211 -18.07 2.92 1.43
C SER A 211 -17.57 3.94 2.47
N GLU A 212 -17.48 3.54 3.74
CA GLU A 212 -17.04 4.41 4.83
C GLU A 212 -15.52 4.46 4.95
N ILE A 213 -14.80 3.50 4.36
CA ILE A 213 -13.35 3.36 4.52
C ILE A 213 -12.67 3.51 3.18
N ARG A 214 -11.93 4.61 3.04
CA ARG A 214 -11.18 4.92 1.82
C ARG A 214 -9.97 4.01 1.68
N SER A 215 -9.56 3.75 0.44
CA SER A 215 -8.27 3.11 0.14
C SER A 215 -7.14 3.80 0.91
N PHE A 216 -6.24 3.01 1.50
CA PHE A 216 -5.22 3.54 2.39
C PHE A 216 -3.94 2.69 2.40
N VAL A 217 -2.90 3.30 2.97
CA VAL A 217 -1.60 2.69 3.29
C VAL A 217 -1.18 3.17 4.67
N THR A 218 -0.54 2.29 5.44
CA THR A 218 -0.02 2.60 6.77
C THR A 218 1.44 2.16 6.91
N LYS A 219 2.25 2.94 7.63
CA LYS A 219 3.63 2.55 8.00
C LYS A 219 3.67 1.27 8.84
N GLN A 220 2.58 0.96 9.57
CA GLN A 220 2.44 -0.26 10.37
C GLN A 220 2.39 -1.52 9.51
N CYS A 221 2.10 -1.40 8.22
CA CYS A 221 2.10 -2.51 7.27
C CYS A 221 2.77 -2.08 5.95
N HIS A 222 3.97 -1.50 6.07
CA HIS A 222 4.73 -1.01 4.93
C HIS A 222 4.87 -2.10 3.87
N GLY A 223 4.57 -1.75 2.62
CA GLY A 223 4.59 -2.64 1.47
C GLY A 223 3.29 -3.41 1.22
N ALA A 224 2.23 -3.12 1.98
CA ALA A 224 0.87 -3.46 1.61
C ALA A 224 0.09 -2.21 1.20
N ILE A 225 -0.90 -2.38 0.32
CA ILE A 225 -1.93 -1.37 0.05
C ILE A 225 -3.32 -1.99 0.25
N PHE A 226 -4.26 -1.16 0.69
CA PHE A 226 -5.64 -1.55 0.95
C PHE A 226 -6.55 -0.74 0.02
N LEU A 227 -7.29 -1.41 -0.86
CA LEU A 227 -8.13 -0.76 -1.87
C LEU A 227 -9.62 -1.00 -1.57
N SER A 228 -10.38 0.08 -1.44
CA SER A 228 -11.84 0.05 -1.37
C SER A 228 -12.43 -0.06 -2.77
N VAL A 229 -12.87 -1.24 -3.15
CA VAL A 229 -13.45 -1.52 -4.46
C VAL A 229 -14.97 -1.59 -4.39
N ASP A 230 -15.60 -1.33 -5.52
CA ASP A 230 -17.04 -1.43 -5.77
C ASP A 230 -17.29 -1.88 -7.22
N GLN A 231 -18.56 -1.96 -7.63
CA GLN A 231 -18.96 -2.32 -9.00
C GLN A 231 -18.46 -1.35 -10.09
N HIS A 232 -17.97 -0.17 -9.73
CA HIS A 232 -17.45 0.85 -10.65
C HIS A 232 -15.92 0.86 -10.71
N SER A 233 -15.25 -0.03 -9.97
CA SER A 233 -13.79 -0.16 -9.92
C SER A 233 -13.25 -0.77 -11.23
N ASN A 234 -12.98 0.11 -12.19
CA ASN A 234 -12.48 -0.25 -13.52
C ASN A 234 -10.96 0.02 -13.66
N ILE A 235 -10.43 -0.14 -14.86
CA ILE A 235 -9.00 0.09 -15.14
C ILE A 235 -8.54 1.51 -14.76
N ASN A 236 -9.35 2.55 -14.98
CA ASN A 236 -8.99 3.93 -14.65
C ASN A 236 -8.97 4.19 -13.15
N TYR A 237 -9.90 3.57 -12.41
CA TYR A 237 -9.85 3.54 -10.95
C TYR A 237 -8.52 2.94 -10.47
N PHE A 238 -8.12 1.77 -11.00
CA PHE A 238 -6.87 1.13 -10.59
C PHE A 238 -5.62 1.89 -11.05
N LEU A 239 -5.64 2.56 -12.20
CA LEU A 239 -4.54 3.42 -12.62
C LEU A 239 -4.29 4.54 -11.59
N GLU A 240 -5.35 5.22 -11.14
CA GLU A 240 -5.23 6.28 -10.14
C GLU A 240 -4.82 5.72 -8.77
N GLU A 241 -5.49 4.66 -8.30
CA GLU A 241 -5.23 4.09 -6.97
C GLU A 241 -3.86 3.42 -6.88
N LEU A 242 -3.38 2.74 -7.91
CA LEU A 242 -2.03 2.15 -7.89
C LEU A 242 -0.95 3.24 -7.87
N LEU A 243 -1.12 4.34 -8.62
CA LEU A 243 -0.19 5.46 -8.57
C LEU A 243 -0.21 6.16 -7.21
N HIS A 244 -1.40 6.33 -6.63
CA HIS A 244 -1.59 7.02 -5.36
C HIS A 244 -1.12 6.17 -4.17
N GLN A 245 -1.68 4.97 -4.01
CA GLN A 245 -1.46 4.12 -2.84
C GLN A 245 -0.05 3.53 -2.85
N CYS A 246 0.47 3.04 -3.98
CA CYS A 246 1.88 2.63 -4.03
C CYS A 246 2.81 3.84 -3.84
N GLY A 247 2.38 5.04 -4.27
CA GLY A 247 3.05 6.30 -3.96
C GLY A 247 3.27 6.51 -2.46
N HIS A 248 2.32 6.09 -1.60
CA HIS A 248 2.50 6.15 -0.15
C HIS A 248 3.62 5.24 0.35
N ASN A 249 3.72 4.01 -0.17
CA ASN A 249 4.83 3.10 0.19
C ASN A 249 6.17 3.68 -0.25
N ILE A 250 6.25 4.22 -1.46
CA ILE A 250 7.46 4.90 -1.97
C ILE A 250 7.81 6.09 -1.06
N PHE A 251 6.84 6.94 -0.73
CA PHE A 251 7.06 8.11 0.12
C PHE A 251 7.51 7.74 1.52
N ASN A 252 6.93 6.68 2.11
CA ASN A 252 7.33 6.17 3.43
C ASN A 252 8.81 5.75 3.46
N ALA A 253 9.32 5.15 2.38
CA ALA A 253 10.73 4.82 2.26
C ALA A 253 11.58 6.09 2.02
N VAL A 254 11.21 6.94 1.05
CA VAL A 254 11.92 8.20 0.76
C VAL A 254 12.08 9.07 2.00
N THR A 255 11.07 9.10 2.87
CA THR A 255 11.03 9.91 4.09
C THR A 255 11.23 9.08 5.36
N PHE A 256 11.99 7.98 5.27
CA PHE A 256 12.31 7.14 6.43
C PHE A 256 12.83 7.97 7.61
N ASP A 257 13.79 8.86 7.35
CA ASP A 257 14.23 9.89 8.30
C ASP A 257 13.67 11.26 7.91
N VAL A 258 12.53 11.61 8.51
CA VAL A 258 11.84 12.87 8.24
C VAL A 258 12.68 14.10 8.65
N SER A 259 13.62 13.95 9.59
CA SER A 259 14.47 15.05 10.04
C SER A 259 15.45 15.53 8.96
N GLU A 260 15.71 14.70 7.94
CA GLU A 260 16.48 15.13 6.78
C GLU A 260 15.70 16.10 5.87
N PHE A 261 14.38 16.19 6.01
CA PHE A 261 13.50 17.01 5.16
C PHE A 261 12.91 18.20 5.92
N LEU A 262 12.62 18.05 7.21
CA LEU A 262 11.98 19.07 8.03
C LEU A 262 12.89 19.54 9.17
N GLN A 263 12.94 20.86 9.38
CA GLN A 263 13.60 21.49 10.53
C GLN A 263 12.73 21.48 11.80
N VAL A 264 11.44 21.19 11.64
CA VAL A 264 10.44 21.14 12.71
C VAL A 264 9.91 19.72 12.89
N SER A 265 9.19 19.49 14.00
CA SER A 265 8.51 18.21 14.21
C SER A 265 7.56 17.89 13.06
N GLU A 266 7.57 16.64 12.59
CA GLU A 266 6.66 16.14 11.55
C GLU A 266 5.18 16.33 11.91
N ASN A 267 4.87 16.40 13.21
CA ASN A 267 3.53 16.58 13.77
C ASN A 267 3.12 18.05 13.93
N THR A 268 3.97 19.00 13.50
CA THR A 268 3.63 20.43 13.54
C THR A 268 2.38 20.68 12.69
N ASN A 269 1.34 21.28 13.28
CA ASN A 269 0.09 21.55 12.59
C ASN A 269 0.26 22.63 11.51
N LEU A 270 -0.21 22.36 10.29
CA LEU A 270 -0.09 23.28 9.15
C LEU A 270 -0.92 24.55 9.36
N GLY A 271 -2.14 24.44 9.88
CA GLY A 271 -3.00 25.59 10.10
C GLY A 271 -2.40 26.64 11.03
N ALA A 272 -1.65 26.19 12.04
CA ALA A 272 -0.87 27.06 12.93
C ALA A 272 0.25 27.83 12.21
N LEU A 273 0.81 27.27 11.13
CA LEU A 273 1.88 27.91 10.35
C LEU A 273 1.33 28.95 9.36
N ILE A 274 0.16 28.70 8.77
CA ILE A 274 -0.40 29.55 7.71
C ILE A 274 -1.60 30.41 8.17
N GLY A 275 -2.01 30.28 9.42
CA GLY A 275 -3.10 31.05 10.01
C GLY A 275 -4.50 30.64 9.54
N ASN A 276 -4.76 29.34 9.38
CA ASN A 276 -6.08 28.83 9.00
C ASN A 276 -6.47 27.55 9.78
N ASN A 277 -7.64 26.99 9.49
CA ASN A 277 -8.17 25.78 10.15
C ASN A 277 -7.70 24.47 9.50
N ASP A 278 -6.52 24.44 8.87
CA ASP A 278 -5.97 23.22 8.30
C ASP A 278 -5.49 22.28 9.41
N SER A 279 -6.18 21.14 9.54
CA SER A 279 -5.92 20.14 10.57
C SER A 279 -4.73 19.23 10.25
N ARG A 280 -4.22 19.26 9.01
CA ARG A 280 -3.08 18.43 8.60
C ARG A 280 -1.82 18.81 9.37
N THR A 281 -0.92 17.84 9.53
CA THR A 281 0.45 18.10 9.94
C THR A 281 1.29 18.55 8.74
N ILE A 282 2.44 19.15 8.98
CA ILE A 282 3.38 19.52 7.92
C ILE A 282 3.86 18.30 7.13
N TYR A 283 4.07 17.16 7.80
CA TYR A 283 4.39 15.90 7.14
C TYR A 283 3.23 15.42 6.26
N GLY A 284 1.98 15.49 6.76
CA GLY A 284 0.79 15.18 5.98
C GLY A 284 0.60 16.10 4.77
N ALA A 285 1.02 17.36 4.87
CA ALA A 285 0.98 18.30 3.77
C ALA A 285 2.05 17.99 2.70
N LEU A 286 3.30 17.70 3.12
CA LEU A 286 4.39 17.28 2.23
C LEU A 286 4.05 15.96 1.51
N HIS A 287 3.46 15.03 2.24
CA HIS A 287 2.90 13.79 1.73
C HIS A 287 1.83 14.03 0.65
N GLY A 288 0.94 15.01 0.87
CA GLY A 288 -0.02 15.47 -0.13
C GLY A 288 0.63 15.99 -1.42
N VAL A 289 1.74 16.75 -1.31
CA VAL A 289 2.50 17.22 -2.48
C VAL A 289 3.05 16.05 -3.28
N PHE A 290 3.66 15.07 -2.60
CA PHE A 290 4.20 13.89 -3.27
C PHE A 290 3.13 13.12 -4.03
N THR A 291 2.01 12.81 -3.38
CA THR A 291 0.95 11.95 -3.94
C THR A 291 0.14 12.64 -5.03
N VAL A 292 -0.09 13.95 -4.92
CA VAL A 292 -0.70 14.74 -6.00
C VAL A 292 0.26 14.86 -7.18
N SER A 293 1.54 15.19 -6.94
CA SER A 293 2.51 15.35 -8.02
C SER A 293 2.78 14.04 -8.77
N SER A 294 3.00 12.92 -8.06
CA SER A 294 3.20 11.61 -8.68
C SER A 294 1.95 11.16 -9.45
N GLY A 295 0.76 11.38 -8.89
CA GLY A 295 -0.51 11.10 -9.56
C GLY A 295 -0.72 11.93 -10.82
N THR A 296 -0.49 13.24 -10.77
CA THR A 296 -0.61 14.13 -11.95
C THR A 296 0.39 13.74 -13.02
N GLN A 297 1.67 13.58 -12.68
CA GLN A 297 2.71 13.22 -13.64
C GLN A 297 2.46 11.84 -14.25
N GLY A 298 2.13 10.84 -13.42
CA GLY A 298 1.90 9.48 -13.88
C GLY A 298 0.68 9.38 -14.80
N LEU A 299 -0.47 9.93 -14.38
CA LEU A 299 -1.68 9.92 -15.19
C LEU A 299 -1.51 10.76 -16.47
N TYR A 300 -0.77 11.86 -16.43
CA TYR A 300 -0.51 12.68 -17.62
C TYR A 300 0.30 11.91 -18.67
N GLU A 301 1.39 11.23 -18.26
CA GLU A 301 2.17 10.40 -19.19
C GLU A 301 1.36 9.23 -19.75
N ILE A 302 0.47 8.63 -18.95
CA ILE A 302 -0.43 7.57 -19.41
C ILE A 302 -1.44 8.13 -20.42
N TYR A 303 -2.14 9.22 -20.07
CA TYR A 303 -3.15 9.86 -20.90
C TYR A 303 -2.61 10.25 -22.29
N LYS A 304 -1.35 10.68 -22.37
CA LYS A 304 -0.73 11.07 -23.65
C LYS A 304 -0.44 9.90 -24.59
N ASN A 305 -0.24 8.71 -24.05
CA ASN A 305 0.33 7.58 -24.76
C ASN A 305 -0.62 6.37 -24.86
N VAL A 306 -1.78 6.46 -24.22
CA VAL A 306 -2.75 5.37 -24.17
C VAL A 306 -4.07 5.82 -24.77
N ASP A 307 -4.53 5.03 -25.73
CA ASP A 307 -5.91 5.03 -26.20
C ASP A 307 -6.58 3.77 -25.61
N LEU A 308 -7.51 3.98 -24.68
CA LEU A 308 -8.24 2.89 -24.05
C LEU A 308 -9.32 2.35 -25.00
N GLU A 309 -9.84 1.17 -24.68
CA GLU A 309 -10.71 0.40 -25.59
C GLU A 309 -11.99 1.14 -26.01
N ASN A 310 -12.41 2.19 -25.30
CA ASN A 310 -13.57 3.00 -25.64
C ASN A 310 -13.48 4.45 -25.14
N ASP A 311 -14.30 5.32 -25.75
CA ASP A 311 -14.38 6.75 -25.45
C ASP A 311 -14.75 7.05 -23.99
N VAL A 312 -15.56 6.19 -23.34
CA VAL A 312 -15.97 6.38 -21.94
C VAL A 312 -14.76 6.24 -21.02
N LEU A 313 -13.91 5.24 -21.24
CA LEU A 313 -12.68 5.05 -20.49
C LEU A 313 -11.68 6.18 -20.75
N ASN A 314 -11.56 6.64 -21.99
CA ASN A 314 -10.71 7.78 -22.31
C ASN A 314 -11.21 9.09 -21.66
N GLU A 315 -12.52 9.33 -21.64
CA GLU A 315 -13.16 10.47 -20.96
C GLU A 315 -12.92 10.40 -19.44
N GLU A 316 -13.11 9.24 -18.82
CA GLU A 316 -12.87 9.07 -17.40
C GLU A 316 -11.39 9.28 -17.02
N LEU A 317 -10.44 8.76 -17.81
CA LEU A 317 -9.01 8.96 -17.58
C LEU A 317 -8.66 10.46 -17.60
N MET A 318 -9.17 11.19 -18.60
CA MET A 318 -9.01 12.63 -18.70
C MET A 318 -9.62 13.35 -17.48
N ALA A 319 -10.80 12.95 -17.02
CA ALA A 319 -11.46 13.54 -15.87
C ALA A 319 -10.68 13.31 -14.56
N ARG A 320 -10.16 12.09 -14.35
CA ARG A 320 -9.30 11.74 -13.20
C ARG A 320 -7.96 12.47 -13.21
N LEU A 321 -7.43 12.76 -14.39
CA LEU A 321 -6.26 13.63 -14.54
C LEU A 321 -6.62 15.08 -14.23
N ALA A 322 -7.69 15.61 -14.82
CA ALA A 322 -8.09 17.01 -14.70
C ALA A 322 -8.43 17.41 -13.27
N ILE A 323 -9.10 16.55 -12.47
CA ILE A 323 -9.43 16.87 -11.07
C ILE A 323 -8.19 17.11 -10.21
N LYS A 324 -7.00 16.65 -10.61
CA LYS A 324 -5.76 16.88 -9.86
C LYS A 324 -5.43 18.37 -9.70
N SER A 325 -5.83 19.24 -10.63
CA SER A 325 -5.61 20.69 -10.52
C SER A 325 -6.28 21.28 -9.28
N SER A 326 -7.50 20.81 -8.94
CA SER A 326 -8.22 21.24 -7.73
C SER A 326 -7.57 20.80 -6.41
N ARG A 327 -6.64 19.83 -6.47
CA ARG A 327 -5.94 19.26 -5.31
C ARG A 327 -4.50 19.75 -5.19
N PHE A 328 -4.00 20.44 -6.22
CA PHE A 328 -2.66 20.99 -6.27
C PHE A 328 -2.55 22.26 -5.40
N ARG A 329 -1.42 22.44 -4.70
CA ARG A 329 -1.15 23.58 -3.80
C ARG A 329 -2.30 23.90 -2.84
N SER A 330 -2.60 22.93 -1.98
CA SER A 330 -3.71 23.01 -1.01
C SER A 330 -3.34 23.71 0.31
N GLY A 331 -2.25 24.49 0.38
CA GLY A 331 -1.92 25.34 1.53
C GLY A 331 -0.44 25.35 1.93
N ILE A 332 0.29 24.26 1.67
CA ILE A 332 1.72 24.14 2.05
C ILE A 332 2.61 25.18 1.36
N GLU A 333 2.22 25.66 0.17
CA GLU A 333 2.92 26.70 -0.58
C GLU A 333 2.96 28.06 0.15
N LYS A 334 2.18 28.23 1.22
CA LYS A 334 2.06 29.48 1.99
C LYS A 334 2.95 29.54 3.23
N ILE A 335 3.68 28.48 3.56
CA ILE A 335 4.54 28.45 4.74
C ILE A 335 5.84 29.24 4.52
N ASP A 336 6.55 29.56 5.60
CA ASP A 336 7.94 30.01 5.51
C ASP A 336 8.88 28.81 5.30
N PHE A 337 9.21 28.54 4.04
CA PHE A 337 10.06 27.42 3.63
C PHE A 337 11.42 27.40 4.33
N GLN A 338 12.02 28.56 4.62
CA GLN A 338 13.36 28.61 5.23
C GLN A 338 13.35 28.15 6.69
N SER A 339 12.25 28.39 7.40
CA SER A 339 12.09 27.97 8.80
C SER A 339 11.59 26.53 8.96
N ILE A 340 10.97 25.96 7.92
CA ILE A 340 10.28 24.67 8.00
C ILE A 340 11.07 23.54 7.32
N PHE A 341 11.63 23.78 6.13
CA PHE A 341 12.29 22.75 5.35
C PHE A 341 13.81 22.83 5.48
N THR A 342 14.47 21.68 5.52
CA THR A 342 15.92 21.62 5.25
C THR A 342 16.17 21.94 3.77
N GLU A 343 17.42 22.18 3.38
CA GLU A 343 17.77 22.35 1.95
C GLU A 343 17.34 21.14 1.11
N LYS A 344 17.51 19.92 1.63
CA LYS A 344 17.07 18.67 0.99
C LYS A 344 15.55 18.63 0.86
N GLY A 345 14.82 18.95 1.93
CA GLY A 345 13.35 18.98 1.94
C GLY A 345 12.79 19.99 0.96
N LYS A 346 13.36 21.20 0.93
CA LYS A 346 12.99 22.26 0.00
C LYS A 346 13.24 21.84 -1.44
N TYR A 347 14.41 21.27 -1.74
CA TYR A 347 14.73 20.77 -3.08
C TYR A 347 13.71 19.74 -3.57
N ILE A 348 13.34 18.78 -2.72
CA ILE A 348 12.34 17.75 -3.08
C ILE A 348 10.95 18.35 -3.26
N TYR A 349 10.55 19.29 -2.40
CA TYR A 349 9.30 20.03 -2.58
C TYR A 349 9.28 20.76 -3.93
N ASP A 350 10.31 21.56 -4.21
CA ASP A 350 10.39 22.38 -5.42
C ASP A 350 10.35 21.51 -6.68
N LEU A 351 11.05 20.36 -6.67
CA LEU A 351 11.04 19.40 -7.77
C LEU A 351 9.63 18.86 -8.07
N LEU A 352 8.89 18.47 -7.02
CA LEU A 352 7.55 17.90 -7.14
C LEU A 352 6.52 18.96 -7.54
N ASP A 353 6.60 20.15 -6.94
CA ASP A 353 5.67 21.25 -7.13
C ASP A 353 5.82 21.87 -8.52
N GLN A 354 7.03 22.24 -8.93
CA GLN A 354 7.29 22.89 -10.22
C GLN A 354 6.91 21.99 -11.39
N LYS A 355 7.17 20.67 -11.29
CA LYS A 355 6.82 19.75 -12.38
C LYS A 355 5.31 19.58 -12.53
N CYS A 356 4.59 19.54 -11.41
CA CYS A 356 3.13 19.47 -11.41
C CYS A 356 2.53 20.77 -11.95
N GLU A 357 3.04 21.93 -11.51
CA GLU A 357 2.64 23.24 -12.01
C GLU A 357 2.84 23.37 -13.52
N GLN A 358 4.01 22.93 -14.03
CA GLN A 358 4.30 22.94 -15.47
C GLN A 358 3.25 22.15 -16.24
N ILE A 359 2.95 20.91 -15.83
CA ILE A 359 1.97 20.06 -16.54
C ILE A 359 0.59 20.72 -16.55
N ILE A 360 0.16 21.30 -15.43
CA ILE A 360 -1.15 21.96 -15.33
C ILE A 360 -1.20 23.17 -16.25
N ASN A 361 -0.19 24.04 -16.20
CA ASN A 361 -0.15 25.29 -16.96
C ASN A 361 0.02 25.08 -18.48
N ASP A 362 0.79 24.06 -18.89
CA ASP A 362 1.04 23.76 -20.31
C ASP A 362 -0.18 23.10 -20.98
N ASN A 363 -1.18 22.63 -20.22
CA ASN A 363 -2.32 21.87 -20.74
C ASN A 363 -3.68 22.40 -20.25
N PRO A 364 -4.02 23.69 -20.48
CA PRO A 364 -5.26 24.29 -19.98
C PRO A 364 -6.51 23.60 -20.54
N ASP A 365 -6.45 23.03 -21.74
CA ASP A 365 -7.56 22.30 -22.37
C ASP A 365 -7.94 21.01 -21.64
N ILE A 366 -7.08 20.52 -20.73
CA ILE A 366 -7.37 19.40 -19.84
C ILE A 366 -7.83 19.93 -18.49
N PHE A 367 -7.03 20.80 -17.87
CA PHE A 367 -7.18 21.15 -16.45
C PHE A 367 -8.18 22.26 -16.14
N ASN A 368 -8.55 23.09 -17.14
CA ASN A 368 -9.50 24.19 -16.98
C ASN A 368 -10.83 23.94 -17.73
N LYS A 369 -11.05 22.71 -18.19
CA LYS A 369 -12.18 22.34 -19.04
C LYS A 369 -13.45 21.96 -18.27
N PHE A 370 -13.30 21.45 -17.04
CA PHE A 370 -14.38 20.76 -16.33
C PHE A 370 -14.69 21.40 -14.97
N ASP A 371 -15.95 21.27 -14.55
CA ASP A 371 -16.40 21.57 -13.20
C ASP A 371 -16.35 20.31 -12.32
N PHE A 372 -15.70 20.42 -11.16
CA PHE A 372 -15.59 19.34 -10.17
C PHE A 372 -16.31 19.67 -8.84
N SER A 373 -17.17 20.69 -8.83
CA SER A 373 -17.86 21.18 -7.62
C SER A 373 -18.72 20.15 -6.89
N ASN A 374 -19.20 19.11 -7.59
CA ASN A 374 -19.99 18.03 -6.99
C ASN A 374 -19.17 16.78 -6.59
N GLN A 375 -17.85 16.80 -6.78
CA GLN A 375 -17.02 15.61 -6.59
C GLN A 375 -16.79 15.28 -5.11
N PRO A 376 -16.82 13.99 -4.73
CA PRO A 376 -16.36 13.56 -3.42
C PRO A 376 -14.83 13.61 -3.33
N HIS A 377 -14.30 13.28 -2.16
CA HIS A 377 -12.85 13.10 -2.00
C HIS A 377 -12.29 11.98 -2.91
N VAL A 378 -13.00 10.85 -3.01
CA VAL A 378 -12.70 9.84 -4.05
C VAL A 378 -13.47 10.24 -5.30
N PHE A 379 -12.80 10.29 -6.45
CA PHE A 379 -13.42 10.70 -7.71
C PHE A 379 -14.58 9.76 -8.09
N SER A 380 -15.68 10.33 -8.58
CA SER A 380 -16.85 9.57 -9.06
C SER A 380 -17.17 9.99 -10.49
N TYR A 381 -16.99 9.05 -11.42
CA TYR A 381 -17.30 9.29 -12.83
C TYR A 381 -18.79 9.57 -13.06
N GLU A 382 -19.67 8.90 -12.33
CA GLU A 382 -21.12 9.17 -12.41
C GLU A 382 -21.46 10.61 -12.01
N LYS A 383 -20.87 11.11 -10.92
CA LYS A 383 -21.04 12.51 -10.51
C LYS A 383 -20.42 13.46 -11.52
N PHE A 384 -19.29 13.09 -12.12
CA PHE A 384 -18.64 13.92 -13.15
C PHE A 384 -19.57 14.15 -14.34
N LYS A 385 -20.23 13.10 -14.84
CA LYS A 385 -21.20 13.15 -15.95
C LYS A 385 -22.49 13.92 -15.66
N GLN A 386 -22.79 14.21 -14.39
CA GLN A 386 -24.00 14.97 -14.03
C GLN A 386 -23.87 16.47 -14.33
N ILE A 387 -22.64 16.99 -14.38
CA ILE A 387 -22.38 18.43 -14.51
C ILE A 387 -21.38 18.78 -15.64
N ASN A 388 -20.80 17.78 -16.32
CA ASN A 388 -19.97 17.92 -17.52
C ASN A 388 -20.45 16.95 -18.60
#